data_AF-A0A0N5AF40-F1
#
_entry.id   AF-A0A0N5AF40-F1
#
_cell.length_a   1.000
_cell.length_b   1.000
_cell.length_c   1.000
_cell.angle_alpha   90.00
_cell.angle_beta   90.00
_cell.angle_gamma   90.00
#
_symmetry.space_group_name_H-M   'P 1'
#
loop_
_entity.id
_entity.type
_entity.pdbx_description
1 polymer ?
#
loop_
_entity_poly.entity_id
_entity_poly.type
_entity_poly.pdbx_seq_one_letter_code
_entity_poly.pdbx_strand_id
1 'polypeptide(L)'
;MVNYNDILPSNEERAAYMRKRELDPEKMAKMSKGEVTVAMRELLFSLPYDARFPHNRQTNRCRTYYTDFYRCRELLGVDYKPCEYFKTLYLTVCHRDLVERMDELRKMGAFRERFDR
;
A
#
# COMPACT_ATOMS: atom_id res chain seq x y z
N MET A 1 2.28 16.87 -11.96
CA MET A 1 2.49 17.16 -10.53
C MET A 1 1.76 16.07 -9.75
N VAL A 2 2.43 15.34 -8.88
CA VAL A 2 1.79 14.29 -8.06
C VAL A 2 0.90 14.98 -7.03
N ASN A 3 -0.39 14.65 -7.00
CA ASN A 3 -1.31 15.20 -6.02
C ASN A 3 -1.17 14.42 -4.70
N TYR A 4 -0.66 15.08 -3.67
CA TYR A 4 -0.42 14.47 -2.37
C TYR A 4 -1.69 14.07 -1.62
N ASN A 5 -2.85 14.63 -2.00
CA ASN A 5 -4.14 14.30 -1.40
C ASN A 5 -4.73 12.97 -1.93
N ASP A 6 -4.20 12.45 -3.04
CA ASP A 6 -4.59 11.14 -3.59
C ASP A 6 -3.69 10.01 -3.07
N ILE A 7 -2.67 10.33 -2.27
CA ILE A 7 -1.79 9.37 -1.63
C ILE A 7 -2.56 8.73 -0.48
N LEU A 8 -2.77 7.42 -0.61
CA LEU A 8 -3.50 6.65 0.39
C LEU A 8 -2.75 6.68 1.73
N PRO A 9 -3.48 6.76 2.85
CA PRO A 9 -2.86 6.66 4.16
C PRO A 9 -2.12 5.33 4.28
N SER A 10 -0.90 5.39 4.82
CA SER A 10 -0.07 4.20 5.02
C SER A 10 -0.80 3.20 5.93
N ASN A 11 -0.38 1.93 5.93
CA ASN A 11 -0.99 0.93 6.82
C ASN A 11 -0.91 1.32 8.31
N GLU A 12 0.11 2.08 8.71
CA GLU A 12 0.26 2.61 10.07
C GLU A 12 -0.71 3.76 10.33
N GLU A 13 -0.88 4.68 9.37
CA GLU A 13 -1.86 5.76 9.46
C GLU A 13 -3.29 5.22 9.45
N ARG A 14 -3.58 4.17 8.67
CA ARG A 14 -4.84 3.43 8.75
C ARG A 14 -5.01 2.76 10.10
N ALA A 15 -4.01 2.03 10.58
CA ALA A 15 -4.11 1.38 11.88
C ALA A 15 -4.31 2.42 13.01
N ALA A 16 -3.65 3.57 12.93
CA ALA A 16 -3.83 4.69 13.84
C ALA A 16 -5.23 5.31 13.73
N TYR A 17 -5.73 5.49 12.51
CA TYR A 17 -7.10 5.95 12.25
C TYR A 17 -8.15 4.98 12.82
N MET A 18 -7.94 3.68 12.61
CA MET A 18 -8.77 2.60 13.12
C MET A 18 -8.72 2.46 14.64
N ARG A 19 -7.57 2.74 15.26
CA ARG A 19 -7.43 2.80 16.73
C ARG A 19 -8.07 4.05 17.33
N LYS A 20 -8.11 5.17 16.59
CA LYS A 20 -8.72 6.44 17.02
C LYS A 20 -10.24 6.46 16.89
N ARG A 21 -10.80 5.70 15.95
CA ARG A 21 -12.25 5.46 15.88
C ARG A 21 -12.57 4.24 16.74
N GLU A 22 -12.94 4.49 17.98
CA GLU A 22 -13.83 3.56 18.67
C GLU A 22 -15.01 3.30 17.72
N LEU A 23 -15.20 2.04 17.29
CA LEU A 23 -16.41 1.61 16.58
C LEU A 23 -17.58 1.64 17.58
N ASP A 24 -17.93 2.83 18.06
CA ASP A 24 -19.13 3.03 18.85
C ASP A 24 -20.31 3.01 17.89
N PRO A 25 -21.18 1.98 17.97
CA PRO A 25 -22.32 1.85 17.06
C PRO A 25 -23.22 3.10 17.09
N GLU A 26 -23.29 3.75 18.25
CA GLU A 26 -24.05 4.99 18.45
C GLU A 26 -23.45 6.21 17.74
N LYS A 27 -22.11 6.32 17.66
CA LYS A 27 -21.46 7.42 16.93
C LYS A 27 -21.64 7.23 15.43
N MET A 28 -21.55 5.98 14.93
CA MET A 28 -21.81 5.68 13.51
C MET A 28 -23.27 5.92 13.11
N ALA A 29 -24.23 5.66 14.00
CA ALA A 29 -25.65 5.94 13.76
C ALA A 29 -25.98 7.43 13.68
N LYS A 30 -25.14 8.30 14.26
CA LYS A 30 -25.31 9.77 14.28
C LYS A 30 -24.56 10.49 13.17
N MET A 31 -23.77 9.80 12.35
CA MET A 31 -23.00 10.41 11.26
C MET A 31 -23.89 10.79 10.08
N SER A 32 -23.55 11.89 9.42
CA SER A 32 -24.17 12.24 8.14
C SER A 32 -23.80 11.23 7.06
N LYS A 33 -24.69 11.01 6.07
CA LYS A 33 -24.42 10.10 4.94
C LYS A 33 -23.07 10.40 4.25
N GLY A 34 -22.69 11.66 4.15
CA GLY A 34 -21.39 12.08 3.59
C GLY A 34 -20.21 11.57 4.41
N GLU A 35 -20.24 11.76 5.73
CA GLU A 35 -19.17 11.30 6.63
C GLU A 35 -19.07 9.76 6.65
N VAL A 36 -20.20 9.04 6.56
CA VAL A 36 -20.22 7.57 6.49
C VAL A 36 -19.53 7.08 5.21
N THR A 37 -19.75 7.76 4.08
CA THR A 37 -19.10 7.38 2.81
C THR A 37 -17.58 7.61 2.83
N VAL A 38 -17.11 8.72 3.41
CA VAL A 38 -15.68 9.01 3.58
C VAL A 38 -15.04 7.99 4.52
N ALA A 39 -15.70 7.72 5.66
CA ALA A 39 -15.28 6.70 6.61
C ALA A 39 -15.15 5.31 5.99
N MET A 40 -16.14 4.89 5.19
CA MET A 40 -16.10 3.61 4.50
C MET A 40 -14.97 3.55 3.48
N ARG A 41 -14.67 4.64 2.77
CA ARG A 41 -13.55 4.69 1.81
C ARG A 41 -12.19 4.62 2.49
N GLU A 42 -12.06 5.23 3.66
CA GLU A 42 -10.83 5.19 4.47
C GLU A 42 -10.61 3.79 5.08
N LEU A 43 -11.71 3.13 5.49
CA LEU A 43 -11.74 1.78 6.05
C LEU A 43 -11.48 0.68 5.01
N LEU A 44 -12.21 0.72 3.89
CA LEU A 44 -12.17 -0.30 2.84
C LEU A 44 -11.23 0.15 1.74
N PHE A 45 -9.98 -0.27 1.86
CA PHE A 45 -9.04 -0.16 0.75
C PHE A 45 -9.29 -1.25 -0.28
N SER A 46 -9.61 -0.85 -1.51
CA SER A 46 -9.48 -1.73 -2.66
C SER A 46 -8.26 -1.31 -3.49
N LEU A 47 -7.48 -2.30 -3.88
CA LEU A 47 -6.41 -2.11 -4.85
C LEU A 47 -7.03 -1.68 -6.19
N PRO A 48 -6.50 -0.63 -6.86
CA PRO A 48 -6.98 -0.26 -8.18
C PRO A 48 -6.71 -1.38 -9.18
N TYR A 49 -7.49 -1.44 -10.27
CA TYR A 49 -7.20 -2.37 -11.36
C TYR A 49 -5.93 -1.94 -12.09
N ASP A 50 -4.95 -2.83 -12.19
CA ASP A 50 -3.70 -2.58 -12.91
C ASP A 50 -3.74 -3.32 -14.25
N ALA A 51 -3.92 -2.57 -15.32
CA ALA A 51 -4.05 -3.11 -16.68
C ALA A 51 -2.80 -3.87 -17.15
N ARG A 52 -1.63 -3.70 -16.50
CA ARG A 52 -0.41 -4.48 -16.79
C ARG A 52 -0.54 -5.95 -16.37
N PHE A 53 -1.45 -6.23 -15.43
CA PHE A 53 -1.68 -7.56 -14.87
C PHE A 53 -3.15 -7.96 -15.04
N PRO A 54 -3.63 -8.18 -16.28
CA PRO A 54 -5.02 -8.55 -16.54
C PRO A 54 -5.33 -9.99 -16.13
N HIS A 55 -4.31 -10.78 -15.80
CA HIS A 55 -4.45 -12.19 -15.46
C HIS A 55 -4.81 -12.39 -13.98
N ASN A 56 -5.49 -13.51 -13.69
CA ASN A 56 -5.91 -13.84 -12.33
C ASN A 56 -4.73 -14.14 -11.38
N ARG A 57 -3.56 -14.54 -11.91
CA ARG A 57 -2.36 -14.84 -11.11
C ARG A 57 -1.64 -13.54 -10.72
N GLN A 58 -1.69 -13.20 -9.43
CA GLN A 58 -1.13 -11.95 -8.89
C GLN A 58 0.36 -12.01 -8.49
N THR A 59 1.06 -13.09 -8.83
CA THR A 59 2.49 -13.27 -8.47
C THR A 59 3.38 -12.17 -9.07
N ASN A 60 3.20 -11.87 -10.36
CA ASN A 60 3.95 -10.82 -11.05
C ASN A 60 3.60 -9.44 -10.53
N ARG A 61 2.32 -9.22 -10.17
CA ARG A 61 1.84 -7.97 -9.61
C ARG A 61 2.50 -7.67 -8.26
N CYS A 62 2.51 -8.65 -7.35
CA CYS A 62 3.20 -8.57 -6.08
C CYS A 62 4.69 -8.21 -6.24
N ARG A 63 5.40 -8.97 -7.07
CA ARG A 63 6.85 -8.78 -7.28
C ARG A 63 7.17 -7.40 -7.86
N THR A 64 6.35 -6.93 -8.81
CA THR A 64 6.54 -5.61 -9.43
C THR A 64 6.34 -4.48 -8.43
N TYR A 65 5.28 -4.52 -7.60
CA TYR A 65 5.08 -3.49 -6.58
C TYR A 65 6.15 -3.50 -5.48
N TYR A 66 6.66 -4.67 -5.10
CA TYR A 66 7.81 -4.76 -4.20
C TYR A 66 9.03 -4.08 -4.80
N THR A 67 9.36 -4.36 -6.07
CA THR A 67 10.50 -3.72 -6.73
C THR A 67 10.33 -2.22 -6.93
N ASP A 68 9.11 -1.78 -7.26
CA ASP A 68 8.80 -0.35 -7.45
C ASP A 68 8.96 0.44 -6.14
N PHE A 69 8.59 -0.15 -4.99
CA PHE A 69 8.81 0.49 -3.69
C PHE A 69 10.28 0.76 -3.40
N TYR A 70 11.15 -0.26 -3.55
CA TYR A 70 12.57 -0.09 -3.28
C TYR A 70 13.26 0.79 -4.33
N ARG A 71 12.89 0.68 -5.60
CA ARG A 71 13.36 1.60 -6.64
C ARG A 71 13.00 3.06 -6.32
N CYS A 72 11.76 3.30 -5.89
CA CYS A 72 11.30 4.63 -5.51
C CYS A 72 12.14 5.21 -4.36
N ARG A 73 12.45 4.40 -3.34
CA ARG A 73 13.29 4.83 -2.22
C ARG A 73 14.73 5.15 -2.60
N GLU A 74 15.32 4.37 -3.50
CA GLU A 74 16.70 4.60 -3.96
C GLU A 74 16.81 5.83 -4.88
N LEU A 75 15.85 6.01 -5.81
CA LEU A 75 15.90 7.11 -6.79
C LEU A 75 15.41 8.45 -6.23
N LEU A 76 14.34 8.45 -5.43
CA LEU A 76 13.66 9.66 -4.97
C LEU A 76 13.95 9.99 -3.50
N GLY A 77 14.57 9.06 -2.77
CA GLY A 77 14.88 9.20 -1.35
C GLY A 77 13.84 8.59 -0.41
N VAL A 78 14.24 8.41 0.85
CA VAL A 78 13.43 7.72 1.88
C VAL A 78 12.20 8.53 2.30
N ASP A 79 12.28 9.86 2.25
CA ASP A 79 11.23 10.77 2.74
C ASP A 79 10.16 11.09 1.67
N TYR A 80 10.26 10.51 0.48
CA TYR A 80 9.30 10.75 -0.59
C TYR A 80 7.98 10.01 -0.32
N LYS A 81 7.01 10.71 0.27
CA LYS A 81 5.68 10.18 0.64
C LYS A 81 5.00 9.32 -0.44
N PRO A 82 5.02 9.67 -1.75
CA PRO A 82 4.40 8.83 -2.76
C PRO A 82 5.00 7.42 -2.90
N CYS A 83 6.22 7.17 -2.39
CA CYS A 83 6.75 5.80 -2.33
C CYS A 83 5.95 4.89 -1.39
N GLU A 84 5.32 5.44 -0.35
CA GLU A 84 4.50 4.67 0.60
C GLU A 84 3.26 4.05 -0.06
N TYR A 85 2.81 4.62 -1.17
CA TYR A 85 1.76 4.03 -1.99
C TYR A 85 2.13 2.61 -2.42
N PHE A 86 3.33 2.40 -2.98
CA PHE A 86 3.80 1.07 -3.38
C PHE A 86 3.95 0.12 -2.20
N LYS A 87 4.30 0.65 -1.01
CA LYS A 87 4.35 -0.12 0.25
C LYS A 87 3.00 -0.72 0.58
N THR A 88 1.96 0.10 0.54
CA THR A 88 0.59 -0.34 0.78
C THR A 88 0.13 -1.34 -0.29
N LEU A 89 0.48 -1.13 -1.56
CA LEU A 89 0.11 -2.04 -2.65
C LEU A 89 0.69 -3.44 -2.47
N TYR A 90 2.02 -3.58 -2.28
CA TYR A 90 2.62 -4.91 -2.18
C TYR A 90 2.19 -5.62 -0.89
N LEU A 91 2.03 -4.91 0.23
CA LEU A 91 1.53 -5.52 1.47
C LEU A 91 0.09 -6.05 1.35
N THR A 92 -0.72 -5.47 0.46
CA THR A 92 -2.09 -5.92 0.22
C THR A 92 -2.16 -7.08 -0.77
N VAL A 93 -1.32 -7.08 -1.81
CA VAL A 93 -1.32 -8.11 -2.87
C VAL A 93 -0.52 -9.36 -2.50
N CYS A 94 0.60 -9.19 -1.81
CA CYS A 94 1.56 -10.26 -1.58
C CYS A 94 1.18 -11.16 -0.41
N HIS A 95 1.46 -12.47 -0.56
CA HIS A 95 1.53 -13.38 0.58
C HIS A 95 2.75 -13.03 1.46
N ARG A 96 2.61 -13.17 2.78
CA ARG A 96 3.67 -12.81 3.75
C ARG A 96 4.97 -13.58 3.49
N ASP A 97 4.88 -14.89 3.28
CA ASP A 97 6.04 -15.76 3.03
C ASP A 97 6.87 -15.31 1.81
N LEU A 98 6.19 -14.80 0.77
CA LEU A 98 6.87 -14.32 -0.43
C LEU A 98 7.62 -13.02 -0.15
N VAL A 99 7.06 -12.13 0.67
CA VAL A 99 7.72 -10.88 1.08
C VAL A 99 8.96 -11.18 1.90
N GLU A 100 8.85 -12.08 2.88
CA GLU A 100 9.99 -12.49 3.72
C GLU A 100 11.13 -13.06 2.88
N ARG A 101 10.82 -13.97 1.96
CA ARG A 101 11.82 -14.54 1.04
C ARG A 101 12.47 -13.46 0.16
N MET A 102 11.69 -12.51 -0.35
CA MET A 102 12.24 -11.40 -1.14
C MET A 102 13.14 -10.50 -0.29
N ASP A 103 12.77 -10.23 0.96
CA ASP A 103 13.57 -9.46 1.90
C ASP A 103 14.89 -10.15 2.26
N GLU A 104 14.90 -11.47 2.43
CA GLU A 104 16.13 -12.26 2.61
C GLU A 104 17.06 -12.13 1.40
N LEU A 105 16.53 -12.37 0.19
CA LEU A 105 17.30 -12.26 -1.05
C LEU A 105 17.86 -10.85 -1.25
N ARG A 106 17.09 -9.82 -0.91
CA ARG A 106 17.54 -8.42 -0.95
C ARG A 106 18.66 -8.16 0.05
N LYS A 107 18.52 -8.61 1.31
CA LYS A 107 19.56 -8.47 2.35
C LYS A 107 20.85 -9.20 1.98
N MET A 108 20.75 -10.35 1.32
CA MET A 108 21.90 -11.10 0.81
C MET A 108 22.52 -10.49 -0.45
N GLY A 109 21.90 -9.49 -1.07
CA GLY A 109 22.34 -8.94 -2.37
C GLY A 109 22.12 -9.88 -3.56
N ALA A 110 21.33 -10.94 -3.40
CA ALA A 110 21.05 -11.96 -4.41
C ALA A 110 19.75 -11.69 -5.19
N PHE A 111 19.13 -10.53 -4.99
CA PHE A 111 17.91 -10.15 -5.69
C PHE A 111 18.18 -9.91 -7.19
N ARG A 112 17.33 -10.47 -8.06
CA ARG A 112 17.58 -10.44 -9.52
C ARG A 112 17.39 -9.06 -10.15
N GLU A 113 16.42 -8.28 -9.68
CA GLU A 113 16.24 -6.92 -10.18
C GLU A 113 17.23 -5.95 -9.55
N ARG A 114 17.59 -4.93 -10.33
CA ARG A 114 18.31 -3.76 -9.80
C ARG A 114 17.34 -2.64 -9.44
N PHE A 115 17.64 -1.93 -8.35
CA PHE A 115 16.83 -0.81 -7.84
C PHE A 115 17.36 0.56 -8.27
N ASP A 116 18.51 0.60 -8.95
CA ASP A 116 19.28 1.79 -9.36
C ASP A 116 18.87 2.39 -10.71
N ARG A 117 17.93 1.77 -11.42
CA ARG A 117 17.53 2.12 -12.79
C ARG A 117 16.02 2.28 -12.92
#